data_AF-A0A512DA83-F1
#
_entry.id   AF-A0A512DA83-F1
#
_cell.length_a   1.000
_cell.length_b   1.000
_cell.length_c   1.000
_cell.angle_alpha   90.00
_cell.angle_beta   90.00
_cell.angle_gamma   90.00
#
_symmetry.space_group_name_H-M   'P 1'
#
loop_
_entity.id
_entity.type
_entity.pdbx_description
1 polymer ?
#
loop_
_entity_poly.entity_id
_entity_poly.type
_entity_poly.pdbx_seq_one_letter_code
_entity_poly.pdbx_strand_id
1 'polypeptide(L)'
;MNTETTLSDAAGDFPTLDRQDEEQLLPQLVAHLREHRTRLRQEWAGRIGDTRLLHAMTPQEMAAETTSVYDNYVEVLETGSVEALQRYARDLSERIIPRGVETHEVVGIVLLLRDVLARSLFEKYQRDFGLLNRVLDAYEPAANRIANTVAVSFVEERERVIRQQQDAIRELSTPVLPVRERLLILPIIGVLDRERARQLTEQLLTGIRTHRAKVVVIDITGAPAVDATVANHLVQTVDASRLMGASVIITGLSPEIAQTLVTLGVDLSKMNTIGDLQGGLEEAERLLGYTVTRQEAPAPR
;
A
#
# COMPACT_ATOMS: atom_id res chain seq x y z
N MET A 1 -28.35 -32.88 -38.77
CA MET A 1 -28.97 -33.67 -37.69
C MET A 1 -27.90 -33.83 -36.63
N ASN A 2 -27.91 -32.92 -35.65
CA ASN A 2 -26.89 -32.84 -34.60
C ASN A 2 -27.21 -33.89 -33.54
N THR A 3 -26.25 -34.75 -33.22
CA THR A 3 -26.27 -35.61 -32.04
C THR A 3 -25.39 -34.96 -30.99
N GLU A 4 -26.00 -34.20 -30.08
CA GLU A 4 -25.43 -33.87 -28.78
C GLU A 4 -25.34 -35.17 -27.96
N THR A 5 -24.12 -35.64 -27.72
CA THR A 5 -23.84 -36.68 -26.74
C THR A 5 -23.64 -35.99 -25.40
N THR A 6 -24.65 -36.03 -24.54
CA THR A 6 -24.58 -35.65 -23.13
C THR A 6 -23.58 -36.54 -22.40
N LEU A 7 -22.37 -36.02 -22.19
CA LEU A 7 -21.44 -36.47 -21.15
C LEU A 7 -21.95 -35.92 -19.81
N SER A 8 -22.91 -36.60 -19.17
CA SER A 8 -23.40 -36.22 -17.83
C SER A 8 -23.43 -37.36 -16.80
N ASP A 9 -23.16 -38.62 -17.16
CA ASP A 9 -23.39 -39.75 -16.24
C ASP A 9 -22.14 -40.61 -16.01
N ALA A 10 -21.04 -39.98 -15.60
CA ALA A 10 -19.88 -40.68 -15.06
C ALA A 10 -19.19 -39.92 -13.91
N ALA A 11 -19.95 -39.14 -13.14
CA ALA A 11 -19.52 -38.73 -11.81
C ALA A 11 -19.70 -39.95 -10.90
N GLY A 12 -18.60 -40.69 -10.68
CA GLY A 12 -18.54 -41.69 -9.63
C GLY A 12 -18.97 -41.06 -8.32
N ASP A 13 -19.96 -41.70 -7.69
CA ASP A 13 -20.53 -41.34 -6.39
C ASP A 13 -19.41 -41.40 -5.34
N PHE A 14 -18.72 -40.27 -5.11
CA PHE A 14 -17.80 -40.14 -3.99
C PHE A 14 -18.68 -39.97 -2.74
N PRO A 15 -18.64 -40.89 -1.77
CA PRO A 15 -19.45 -40.77 -0.58
C PRO A 15 -19.07 -39.48 0.14
N THR A 16 -19.97 -38.49 0.12
CA THR A 16 -19.89 -37.32 1.00
C THR A 16 -19.94 -37.82 2.43
N LEU A 17 -18.93 -37.49 3.23
CA LEU A 17 -18.78 -37.92 4.60
C LEU A 17 -20.01 -37.56 5.44
N ASP A 18 -20.46 -38.51 6.27
CA ASP A 18 -21.40 -38.21 7.33
C ASP A 18 -20.68 -37.36 8.39
N ARG A 19 -21.31 -36.28 8.84
CA ARG A 19 -20.68 -35.21 9.65
C ARG A 19 -20.07 -35.73 10.98
N GLN A 20 -20.54 -36.89 11.45
CA GLN A 20 -20.05 -37.58 12.65
C GLN A 20 -18.69 -38.26 12.47
N ASP A 21 -18.34 -38.70 11.26
CA ASP A 21 -17.05 -39.35 10.97
C ASP A 21 -15.91 -38.33 10.86
N GLU A 22 -16.19 -37.13 10.34
CA GLU A 22 -15.24 -36.01 10.30
C GLU A 22 -14.83 -35.53 11.71
N GLU A 23 -15.79 -35.46 12.64
CA GLU A 23 -15.57 -35.02 14.03
C GLU A 23 -14.60 -35.93 14.80
N GLN A 24 -14.46 -37.21 14.43
CA GLN A 24 -13.54 -38.15 15.07
C GLN A 24 -12.14 -38.20 14.44
N LEU A 25 -12.01 -37.80 13.17
CA LEU A 25 -10.75 -37.87 12.40
C LEU A 25 -9.86 -36.66 12.64
N LEU A 26 -10.45 -35.48 12.75
CA LEU A 26 -9.73 -34.21 12.92
C LEU A 26 -8.88 -34.18 14.21
N PRO A 27 -9.35 -34.64 15.39
CA PRO A 27 -8.51 -34.75 16.58
C PRO A 27 -7.32 -35.70 16.42
N GLN A 28 -7.50 -36.82 15.70
CA GLN A 28 -6.42 -37.79 15.47
C GLN A 28 -5.36 -37.25 14.50
N LEU A 29 -5.79 -36.48 13.52
CA LEU A 29 -4.92 -35.73 12.61
C LEU A 29 -4.09 -34.71 13.40
N VAL A 30 -4.75 -33.85 14.20
CA VAL A 30 -4.08 -32.83 15.02
C VAL A 30 -3.10 -33.47 16.00
N ALA A 31 -3.50 -34.56 16.66
CA ALA A 31 -2.62 -35.30 17.58
C ALA A 31 -1.36 -35.80 16.88
N HIS A 32 -1.48 -36.36 15.67
CA HIS A 32 -0.34 -36.78 14.84
C HIS A 32 0.62 -35.63 14.54
N LEU A 33 0.08 -34.48 14.12
CA LEU A 33 0.87 -33.30 13.79
C LEU A 33 1.55 -32.70 15.03
N ARG A 34 0.92 -32.77 16.21
CA ARG A 34 1.51 -32.32 17.47
C ARG A 34 2.62 -33.25 17.95
N GLU A 35 2.41 -34.55 17.87
CA GLU A 35 3.41 -35.57 18.23
C GLU A 35 4.69 -35.41 17.40
N HIS A 36 4.55 -35.16 16.10
CA HIS A 36 5.67 -35.06 15.16
C HIS A 36 6.17 -33.62 14.92
N ARG A 37 5.69 -32.62 15.69
CA ARG A 37 5.92 -31.19 15.44
C ARG A 37 7.39 -30.82 15.25
N THR A 38 8.29 -31.37 16.07
CA THR A 38 9.71 -31.01 16.02
C THR A 38 10.34 -31.44 14.69
N ARG A 39 10.07 -32.68 14.26
CA ARG A 39 10.55 -33.21 12.98
C ARG A 39 9.99 -32.43 11.80
N LEU A 40 8.67 -32.21 11.79
CA LEU A 40 7.98 -31.55 10.67
C LEU A 40 8.42 -30.09 10.53
N ARG A 41 8.62 -29.37 11.64
CA ARG A 41 9.13 -28.01 11.62
C ARG A 41 10.57 -27.93 11.12
N GLN A 42 11.43 -28.87 11.52
CA GLN A 42 12.81 -28.93 11.02
C GLN A 42 12.84 -29.21 9.52
N GLU A 43 12.02 -30.14 9.05
CA GLU A 43 11.89 -30.43 7.62
C GLU A 43 11.38 -29.20 6.85
N TRP A 44 10.36 -28.52 7.37
CA TRP A 44 9.82 -27.31 6.76
C TRP A 44 10.86 -26.18 6.71
N ALA A 45 11.55 -25.90 7.81
CA ALA A 45 12.61 -24.89 7.86
C ALA A 45 13.77 -25.23 6.90
N GLY A 46 14.13 -26.51 6.76
CA GLY A 46 15.09 -26.96 5.76
C GLY A 46 14.65 -26.62 4.33
N ARG A 47 13.39 -26.92 3.98
CA ARG A 47 12.85 -26.60 2.65
C ARG A 47 12.78 -25.09 2.36
N ILE A 48 12.49 -24.26 3.37
CA ILE A 48 12.56 -22.79 3.25
C ILE A 48 13.99 -22.38 2.88
N GLY A 49 14.99 -22.92 3.59
CA GLY A 49 16.40 -22.67 3.32
C GLY A 49 16.83 -23.10 1.91
N ASP A 50 16.43 -24.29 1.47
CA ASP A 50 16.77 -24.83 0.15
C ASP A 50 16.17 -24.01 -0.99
N THR A 51 14.96 -23.49 -0.81
CA THR A 51 14.26 -22.64 -1.78
C THR A 51 14.66 -21.16 -1.70
N ARG A 52 15.52 -20.79 -0.73
CA ARG A 52 16.02 -19.43 -0.48
C ARG A 52 14.90 -18.40 -0.25
N LEU A 53 13.78 -18.82 0.32
CA LEU A 53 12.70 -17.91 0.72
C LEU A 53 13.05 -17.22 2.05
N LEU A 54 12.50 -16.02 2.28
CA LEU A 54 12.67 -15.21 3.50
C LEU A 54 14.13 -14.81 3.76
N HIS A 55 14.88 -14.54 2.70
CA HIS A 55 16.28 -14.11 2.76
C HIS A 55 16.53 -12.83 3.59
N ALA A 56 15.49 -12.00 3.76
CA ALA A 56 15.54 -10.79 4.57
C ALA A 56 15.53 -11.05 6.09
N MET A 57 15.26 -12.28 6.54
CA MET A 57 15.17 -12.67 7.95
C MET A 57 16.47 -13.31 8.45
N THR A 58 16.82 -13.09 9.71
CA THR A 58 17.92 -13.80 10.36
C THR A 58 17.54 -15.25 10.65
N PRO A 59 18.52 -16.18 10.80
CA PRO A 59 18.21 -17.57 11.14
C PRO A 59 17.43 -17.73 12.46
N GLN A 60 17.67 -16.84 13.44
CA GLN A 60 16.97 -16.85 14.73
C GLN A 60 15.51 -16.42 14.58
N GLU A 61 15.25 -15.36 13.81
CA GLU A 61 13.89 -14.93 13.47
C GLU A 61 13.16 -16.03 12.71
N MET A 62 13.79 -16.61 11.68
CA MET A 62 13.21 -17.69 10.89
C MET A 62 12.82 -18.90 11.75
N ALA A 63 13.66 -19.28 12.72
CA ALA A 63 13.36 -20.37 13.65
C ALA A 63 12.18 -20.04 14.58
N ALA A 64 12.08 -18.79 15.06
CA ALA A 64 10.97 -18.34 15.89
C ALA A 64 9.65 -18.34 15.08
N GLU A 65 9.64 -17.71 13.91
CA GLU A 65 8.44 -17.57 13.08
C GLU A 65 7.97 -18.92 12.53
N THR A 66 8.87 -19.84 12.18
CA THR A 66 8.47 -21.21 11.82
C THR A 66 7.89 -22.01 13.00
N THR A 67 8.09 -21.61 14.25
CA THR A 67 7.28 -22.16 15.36
C THR A 67 5.89 -21.57 15.37
N SER A 68 5.81 -20.25 15.39
CA SER A 68 4.55 -19.54 15.53
C SER A 68 3.59 -19.87 14.38
N VAL A 69 4.07 -19.90 13.14
CA VAL A 69 3.26 -20.26 11.97
C VAL A 69 2.80 -21.71 12.04
N TYR A 70 3.67 -22.65 12.44
CA TYR A 70 3.29 -24.06 12.56
C TYR A 70 2.20 -24.25 13.62
N ASP A 71 2.37 -23.63 14.78
CA ASP A 71 1.43 -23.73 15.89
C ASP A 71 0.08 -23.10 15.53
N ASN A 72 0.07 -21.92 14.90
CA ASN A 72 -1.15 -21.30 14.37
C ASN A 72 -1.82 -22.17 13.29
N TYR A 73 -1.04 -22.81 12.41
CA TYR A 73 -1.59 -23.71 11.39
C TYR A 73 -2.32 -24.88 12.03
N VAL A 74 -1.69 -25.55 13.01
CA VAL A 74 -2.28 -26.68 13.72
C VAL A 74 -3.48 -26.25 14.58
N GLU A 75 -3.44 -25.05 15.17
CA GLU A 75 -4.58 -24.48 15.91
C GLU A 75 -5.79 -24.24 14.99
N VAL A 76 -5.58 -23.75 13.76
CA VAL A 76 -6.67 -23.60 12.78
C VAL A 76 -7.23 -24.95 12.38
N LEU A 77 -6.39 -25.98 12.23
CA LEU A 77 -6.86 -27.34 11.99
C LEU A 77 -7.70 -27.88 13.14
N GLU A 78 -7.35 -27.56 14.39
CA GLU A 78 -8.05 -28.04 15.59
C GLU A 78 -9.37 -27.29 15.85
N THR A 79 -9.37 -25.97 15.67
CA THR A 79 -10.49 -25.10 16.06
C THR A 79 -11.39 -24.71 14.89
N GLY A 80 -10.89 -24.80 13.66
CA GLY A 80 -11.53 -24.25 12.47
C GLY A 80 -11.50 -22.72 12.38
N SER A 81 -11.04 -22.02 13.42
CA SER A 81 -10.98 -20.55 13.46
C SER A 81 -9.67 -20.04 12.86
N VAL A 82 -9.76 -18.99 12.04
CA VAL A 82 -8.61 -18.32 11.43
C VAL A 82 -8.20 -17.04 12.16
N GLU A 83 -8.89 -16.64 13.23
CA GLU A 83 -8.70 -15.32 13.85
C GLU A 83 -7.31 -15.13 14.47
N ALA A 84 -6.76 -16.17 15.11
CA ALA A 84 -5.41 -16.15 15.67
C ALA A 84 -4.36 -16.04 14.56
N LEU A 85 -4.51 -16.86 13.51
CA LEU A 85 -3.66 -16.84 12.32
C LEU A 85 -3.70 -15.48 11.61
N GLN A 86 -4.88 -14.89 11.44
CA GLN A 86 -5.03 -13.56 10.81
C GLN A 86 -4.33 -12.46 11.62
N ARG A 87 -4.50 -12.46 12.95
CA ARG A 87 -3.79 -11.50 13.82
C ARG A 87 -2.29 -11.65 13.70
N TYR A 88 -1.78 -12.87 13.82
CA TYR A 88 -0.36 -13.14 13.69
C TYR A 88 0.18 -12.80 12.28
N ALA A 89 -0.58 -13.11 11.22
CA ALA A 89 -0.20 -12.78 9.85
C ALA A 89 -0.09 -11.26 9.64
N ARG A 90 -1.02 -10.46 10.20
CA ARG A 90 -0.91 -8.99 10.18
C ARG A 90 0.33 -8.49 10.92
N ASP A 91 0.52 -8.91 12.17
CA ASP A 91 1.66 -8.49 13.00
C ASP A 91 3.01 -8.84 12.37
N LEU A 92 3.09 -10.01 11.71
CA LEU A 92 4.29 -10.41 10.98
C LEU A 92 4.46 -9.58 9.70
N SER A 93 3.38 -9.36 8.94
CA SER A 93 3.38 -8.57 7.70
C SER A 93 3.92 -7.16 7.93
N GLU A 94 3.50 -6.49 9.01
CA GLU A 94 4.01 -5.16 9.39
C GLU A 94 5.53 -5.13 9.59
N ARG A 95 6.13 -6.24 10.05
CA ARG A 95 7.59 -6.35 10.27
C ARG A 95 8.37 -6.72 9.00
N ILE A 96 7.79 -7.54 8.12
CA ILE A 96 8.51 -8.11 6.97
C ILE A 96 8.33 -7.31 5.68
N ILE A 97 7.21 -6.60 5.50
CA ILE A 97 6.97 -5.75 4.32
C ILE A 97 8.05 -4.66 4.18
N PRO A 98 8.42 -3.89 5.24
CA PRO A 98 9.48 -2.88 5.13
C PRO A 98 10.87 -3.46 4.83
N ARG A 99 11.08 -4.76 5.09
CA ARG A 99 12.33 -5.47 4.83
C ARG A 99 12.40 -6.03 3.40
N GLY A 100 11.36 -5.79 2.58
CA GLY A 100 11.31 -6.20 1.18
C GLY A 100 10.88 -7.65 0.97
N VAL A 101 10.24 -8.29 1.95
CA VAL A 101 9.69 -9.63 1.75
C VAL A 101 8.53 -9.56 0.76
N GLU A 102 8.57 -10.43 -0.24
CA GLU A 102 7.63 -10.45 -1.34
C GLU A 102 6.48 -11.45 -1.13
N THR A 103 5.35 -11.20 -1.80
CA THR A 103 4.14 -12.04 -1.67
C THR A 103 4.41 -13.49 -2.01
N HIS A 104 5.25 -13.76 -3.02
CA HIS A 104 5.60 -15.12 -3.42
C HIS A 104 6.41 -15.86 -2.35
N GLU A 105 7.18 -15.16 -1.52
CA GLU A 105 7.92 -15.77 -0.41
C GLU A 105 6.96 -16.21 0.69
N VAL A 106 6.01 -15.35 1.07
CA VAL A 106 4.99 -15.65 2.09
C VAL A 106 4.08 -16.80 1.66
N VAL A 107 3.56 -16.73 0.42
CA VAL A 107 2.73 -17.83 -0.13
C VAL A 107 3.56 -19.11 -0.24
N GLY A 108 4.81 -19.00 -0.70
CA GLY A 108 5.72 -20.11 -0.84
C GLY A 108 5.95 -20.88 0.47
N ILE A 109 6.22 -20.19 1.58
CA ILE A 109 6.45 -20.87 2.85
C ILE A 109 5.22 -21.60 3.37
N VAL A 110 4.00 -21.07 3.16
CA VAL A 110 2.76 -21.72 3.59
C VAL A 110 2.48 -22.96 2.72
N LEU A 111 2.74 -22.88 1.42
CA LEU A 111 2.63 -24.04 0.53
C LEU A 111 3.66 -25.13 0.86
N LEU A 112 4.89 -24.75 1.21
CA LEU A 112 5.89 -25.71 1.69
C LEU A 112 5.45 -26.41 2.99
N LEU A 113 4.79 -25.68 3.91
CA LEU A 113 4.24 -26.29 5.11
C LEU A 113 3.13 -27.28 4.76
N ARG A 114 2.20 -26.89 3.89
CA ARG A 114 1.14 -27.76 3.36
C ARG A 114 1.73 -29.06 2.81
N ASP A 115 2.78 -28.97 1.99
CA ASP A 115 3.44 -30.14 1.41
C ASP A 115 4.08 -31.06 2.46
N VAL A 116 4.73 -30.50 3.47
CA VAL A 116 5.35 -31.27 4.57
C VAL A 116 4.28 -32.01 5.38
N LEU A 117 3.19 -31.33 5.71
CA LEU A 117 2.10 -31.93 6.47
C LEU A 117 1.35 -32.99 5.65
N ALA A 118 1.03 -32.72 4.39
CA ALA A 118 0.37 -33.66 3.50
C ALA A 118 1.17 -34.96 3.32
N ARG A 119 2.50 -34.86 3.16
CA ARG A 119 3.38 -36.04 3.09
C ARG A 119 3.41 -36.83 4.40
N SER A 120 3.43 -36.15 5.55
CA SER A 120 3.36 -36.81 6.87
C SER A 120 2.05 -37.58 7.07
N LEU A 121 0.93 -37.03 6.59
CA LEU A 121 -0.37 -37.70 6.63
C LEU A 121 -0.41 -38.89 5.66
N PHE A 122 0.10 -38.70 4.43
CA PHE A 122 0.24 -39.80 3.47
C PHE A 122 1.05 -40.96 4.04
N GLU A 123 2.22 -40.69 4.61
CA GLU A 123 3.09 -41.72 5.20
C GLU A 123 2.37 -42.56 6.27
N LYS A 124 1.54 -41.92 7.10
CA LYS A 124 0.77 -42.57 8.17
C LYS A 124 -0.37 -43.43 7.63
N TYR A 125 -1.13 -42.93 6.67
CA TYR A 125 -2.40 -43.53 6.25
C TYR A 125 -2.35 -44.29 4.91
N GLN A 126 -1.23 -44.26 4.16
CA GLN A 126 -1.09 -44.90 2.84
C GLN A 126 -1.47 -46.39 2.75
N ARG A 127 -1.51 -47.11 3.88
CA ARG A 127 -1.89 -48.54 3.92
C ARG A 127 -3.40 -48.78 3.88
N ASP A 128 -4.19 -47.76 4.21
CA ASP A 128 -5.64 -47.77 4.15
C ASP A 128 -6.10 -46.60 3.28
N PHE A 129 -6.32 -46.88 2.00
CA PHE A 129 -6.70 -45.86 1.03
C PHE A 129 -8.03 -45.18 1.36
N GLY A 130 -8.99 -45.93 1.92
CA GLY A 130 -10.28 -45.37 2.32
C GLY A 130 -10.13 -44.39 3.48
N LEU A 131 -9.31 -44.73 4.48
CA LEU A 131 -8.99 -43.81 5.58
C LEU A 131 -8.15 -42.61 5.11
N LEU A 132 -7.17 -42.82 4.23
CA LEU A 132 -6.34 -41.75 3.67
C LEU A 132 -7.19 -40.69 2.95
N ASN A 133 -8.12 -41.09 2.09
CA ASN A 133 -9.00 -40.15 1.40
C ASN A 133 -9.82 -39.32 2.40
N ARG A 134 -10.42 -39.96 3.41
CA ARG A 134 -11.18 -39.25 4.45
C ARG A 134 -10.32 -38.27 5.25
N VAL A 135 -9.06 -38.62 5.53
CA VAL A 135 -8.10 -37.73 6.19
C VAL A 135 -7.79 -36.51 5.31
N LEU A 136 -7.58 -36.71 4.01
CA LEU A 136 -7.33 -35.62 3.07
C LEU A 136 -8.57 -34.74 2.88
N ASP A 137 -9.76 -35.31 2.81
CA ASP A 137 -11.03 -34.57 2.73
C ASP A 137 -11.24 -33.65 3.94
N ALA A 138 -10.80 -34.07 5.13
CA ALA A 138 -10.83 -33.22 6.33
C ALA A 138 -9.71 -32.16 6.35
N TYR A 139 -8.52 -32.49 5.86
CA TYR A 139 -7.33 -31.62 5.90
C TYR A 139 -7.34 -30.52 4.82
N GLU A 140 -7.61 -30.89 3.57
CA GLU A 140 -7.45 -30.03 2.40
C GLU A 140 -8.30 -28.76 2.45
N PRO A 141 -9.58 -28.78 2.85
CA PRO A 141 -10.37 -27.56 2.98
C PRO A 141 -9.77 -26.60 4.01
N ALA A 142 -9.27 -27.11 5.13
CA ALA A 142 -8.64 -26.28 6.15
C ALA A 142 -7.29 -25.72 5.69
N ALA A 143 -6.47 -26.53 5.03
CA ALA A 143 -5.21 -26.11 4.42
C ALA A 143 -5.41 -25.00 3.38
N ASN A 144 -6.41 -25.14 2.50
CA ASN A 144 -6.75 -24.14 1.49
C ASN A 144 -7.26 -22.84 2.13
N ARG A 145 -8.09 -22.92 3.17
CA ARG A 145 -8.53 -21.75 3.94
C ARG A 145 -7.35 -21.02 4.59
N ILE A 146 -6.41 -21.73 5.20
CA ILE A 146 -5.20 -21.16 5.80
C ILE A 146 -4.37 -20.42 4.75
N ALA A 147 -4.05 -21.10 3.64
CA ALA A 147 -3.24 -20.53 2.57
C ALA A 147 -3.87 -19.26 1.97
N ASN A 148 -5.17 -19.30 1.67
CA ASN A 148 -5.90 -18.14 1.17
C ASN A 148 -5.92 -17.00 2.20
N THR A 149 -6.20 -17.31 3.47
CA THR A 149 -6.24 -16.30 4.53
C THR A 149 -4.91 -15.58 4.69
N VAL A 150 -3.79 -16.32 4.76
CA VAL A 150 -2.45 -15.72 4.87
C VAL A 150 -2.13 -14.87 3.63
N ALA A 151 -2.44 -15.37 2.44
CA ALA A 151 -2.19 -14.64 1.19
C ALA A 151 -2.97 -13.33 1.13
N VAL A 152 -4.28 -13.36 1.41
CA VAL A 152 -5.14 -12.17 1.41
C VAL A 152 -4.69 -11.19 2.49
N SER A 153 -4.47 -11.63 3.74
CA SER A 153 -4.03 -10.75 4.83
C SER A 153 -2.70 -10.07 4.52
N PHE A 154 -1.75 -10.76 3.89
CA PHE A 154 -0.47 -10.15 3.50
C PHE A 154 -0.66 -9.09 2.40
N VAL A 155 -1.49 -9.38 1.39
CA VAL A 155 -1.77 -8.42 0.30
C VAL A 155 -2.50 -7.18 0.83
N GLU A 156 -3.51 -7.36 1.68
CA GLU A 156 -4.24 -6.26 2.31
C GLU A 156 -3.32 -5.35 3.13
N GLU A 157 -2.40 -5.93 3.91
CA GLU A 157 -1.44 -5.15 4.69
C GLU A 157 -0.42 -4.44 3.79
N ARG A 158 0.03 -5.09 2.71
CA ARG A 158 0.90 -4.44 1.72
C ARG A 158 0.21 -3.26 1.04
N GLU A 159 -1.05 -3.40 0.65
CA GLU A 159 -1.86 -2.31 0.09
C GLU A 159 -2.09 -1.18 1.10
N ARG A 160 -2.27 -1.53 2.38
CA ARG A 160 -2.38 -0.53 3.46
C ARG A 160 -1.09 0.27 3.59
N VAL A 161 0.07 -0.39 3.64
CA VAL A 161 1.39 0.28 3.70
C VAL A 161 1.59 1.18 2.47
N ILE A 162 1.26 0.70 1.27
CA ILE A 162 1.35 1.51 0.03
C ILE A 162 0.47 2.75 0.13
N ARG A 163 -0.78 2.63 0.58
CA ARG A 163 -1.69 3.77 0.75
C ARG A 163 -1.15 4.79 1.76
N GLN A 164 -0.68 4.32 2.91
CA GLN A 164 -0.07 5.19 3.91
C GLN A 164 1.16 5.92 3.39
N GLN A 165 2.01 5.24 2.62
CA GLN A 165 3.16 5.86 1.95
C GLN A 165 2.72 6.90 0.92
N GLN A 166 1.70 6.60 0.10
CA GLN A 166 1.15 7.55 -0.87
C GLN A 166 0.58 8.79 -0.19
N ASP A 167 -0.16 8.62 0.91
CA ASP A 167 -0.73 9.74 1.66
C ASP A 167 0.36 10.58 2.34
N ALA A 168 1.37 9.95 2.94
CA ALA A 168 2.54 10.64 3.48
C ALA A 168 3.31 11.42 2.39
N ILE A 169 3.49 10.82 1.20
CA ILE A 169 4.08 11.51 0.05
C ILE A 169 3.23 12.71 -0.34
N ARG A 170 1.90 12.58 -0.41
CA ARG A 170 0.99 13.70 -0.74
C ARG A 170 1.08 14.84 0.27
N GLU A 171 1.11 14.53 1.56
CA GLU A 171 1.28 15.53 2.63
C GLU A 171 2.63 16.26 2.52
N LEU A 172 3.72 15.53 2.23
CA LEU A 172 5.06 16.09 2.11
C LEU A 172 5.32 16.83 0.79
N SER A 173 4.55 16.55 -0.26
CA SER A 173 4.85 17.04 -1.63
C SER A 173 4.36 18.46 -1.93
N THR A 174 3.70 19.13 -0.99
CA THR A 174 3.06 20.44 -1.23
C THR A 174 3.05 21.35 0.02
N PRO A 175 4.18 21.54 0.73
CA PRO A 175 4.19 22.38 1.92
C PRO A 175 4.04 23.86 1.55
N VAL A 176 3.22 24.59 2.31
CA VAL A 176 3.20 26.06 2.28
C VAL A 176 4.40 26.56 3.07
N LEU A 177 5.39 27.13 2.38
CA LEU A 177 6.66 27.52 2.98
C LEU A 177 6.71 29.05 3.19
N PRO A 178 7.06 29.55 4.39
CA PRO A 178 7.38 30.96 4.57
C PRO A 178 8.76 31.25 3.98
N VAL A 179 8.80 32.15 2.99
CA VAL A 179 10.07 32.62 2.43
C VAL A 179 10.62 33.77 3.26
N ARG A 180 9.73 34.70 3.65
CA ARG A 180 10.00 35.88 4.48
C ARG A 180 8.74 36.33 5.22
N GLU A 181 8.85 37.38 6.02
CA GLU A 181 7.68 37.98 6.68
C GLU A 181 6.62 38.35 5.64
N ARG A 182 5.40 37.85 5.84
CA ARG A 182 4.23 38.07 4.97
C ARG A 182 4.35 37.51 3.54
N LEU A 183 5.34 36.65 3.26
CA LEU A 183 5.56 36.03 1.95
C LEU A 183 5.58 34.51 2.06
N LEU A 184 4.65 33.86 1.35
CA LEU A 184 4.58 32.40 1.26
C LEU A 184 4.87 31.92 -0.16
N ILE A 185 5.41 30.72 -0.26
CA ILE A 185 5.50 29.95 -1.50
C ILE A 185 4.75 28.63 -1.35
N LEU A 186 4.02 28.22 -2.39
CA LEU A 186 3.36 26.95 -2.51
C LEU A 186 3.82 26.24 -3.81
N PRO A 187 4.82 25.35 -3.73
CA PRO A 187 5.25 24.55 -4.87
C PRO A 187 4.29 23.36 -5.09
N ILE A 188 3.88 23.14 -6.33
CA ILE A 188 3.06 22.01 -6.76
C ILE A 188 3.96 21.05 -7.54
N ILE A 189 4.23 19.89 -6.93
CA ILE A 189 5.11 18.86 -7.50
C ILE A 189 4.31 17.59 -7.83
N GLY A 190 4.44 17.08 -9.04
CA GLY A 190 3.77 15.85 -9.48
C GLY A 190 2.30 16.06 -9.88
N VAL A 191 1.57 14.96 -10.00
CA VAL A 191 0.17 15.00 -10.48
C VAL A 191 -0.73 15.66 -9.44
N LEU A 192 -1.52 16.63 -9.89
CA LEU A 192 -2.52 17.30 -9.08
C LEU A 192 -3.90 16.71 -9.40
N ASP A 193 -4.55 16.09 -8.41
CA ASP A 193 -5.93 15.63 -8.51
C ASP A 193 -6.87 16.55 -7.70
N ARG A 194 -8.19 16.30 -7.77
CA ARG A 194 -9.19 17.11 -7.07
C ARG A 194 -8.97 17.14 -5.56
N GLU A 195 -8.68 16.00 -4.95
CA GLU A 195 -8.55 15.87 -3.50
C GLU A 195 -7.31 16.63 -3.02
N ARG A 196 -6.20 16.48 -3.73
CA ARG A 196 -4.97 17.23 -3.46
C ARG A 196 -5.14 18.72 -3.67
N ALA A 197 -5.87 19.16 -4.70
CA ALA A 197 -6.14 20.57 -4.94
C ALA A 197 -6.99 21.21 -3.80
N ARG A 198 -7.95 20.46 -3.24
CA ARG A 198 -8.71 20.88 -2.06
C ARG A 198 -7.79 21.03 -0.84
N GLN A 199 -6.98 20.01 -0.55
CA GLN A 199 -6.03 20.03 0.56
C GLN A 199 -5.04 21.19 0.44
N LEU A 200 -4.54 21.46 -0.77
CA LEU A 200 -3.69 22.60 -1.07
C LEU A 200 -4.32 23.94 -0.71
N THR A 201 -5.59 24.11 -1.08
CA THR A 201 -6.34 25.32 -0.77
C THR A 201 -6.41 25.50 0.75
N GLU A 202 -6.79 24.45 1.49
CA GLU A 202 -6.94 24.50 2.95
C GLU A 202 -5.62 24.81 3.66
N GLN A 203 -4.53 24.16 3.24
CA GLN A 203 -3.19 24.42 3.77
C GLN A 203 -2.75 25.86 3.46
N LEU A 204 -2.97 26.35 2.24
CA LEU A 204 -2.60 27.71 1.86
C LEU A 204 -3.37 28.75 2.67
N LEU A 205 -4.69 28.63 2.79
CA LEU A 205 -5.51 29.57 3.55
C LEU A 205 -5.11 29.58 5.04
N THR A 206 -4.80 28.40 5.60
CA THR A 206 -4.25 28.28 6.96
C THR A 206 -2.89 28.97 7.06
N GLY A 207 -1.99 28.75 6.09
CA GLY A 207 -0.68 29.38 6.01
C GLY A 207 -0.77 30.91 5.94
N ILE A 208 -1.67 31.45 5.10
CA ILE A 208 -1.94 32.88 4.96
C ILE A 208 -2.36 33.48 6.30
N ARG A 209 -3.30 32.85 7.00
CA ARG A 209 -3.76 33.31 8.32
C ARG A 209 -2.63 33.28 9.36
N THR A 210 -1.92 32.16 9.47
CA THR A 210 -0.87 31.95 10.48
C THR A 210 0.29 32.91 10.29
N HIS A 211 0.75 33.11 9.06
CA HIS A 211 1.90 33.97 8.74
C HIS A 211 1.51 35.41 8.39
N ARG A 212 0.21 35.75 8.46
CA ARG A 212 -0.36 37.04 8.02
C ARG A 212 0.14 37.44 6.63
N ALA A 213 0.17 36.47 5.72
CA ALA A 213 0.73 36.65 4.40
C ALA A 213 -0.02 37.73 3.61
N LYS A 214 0.73 38.55 2.90
CA LYS A 214 0.22 39.56 1.97
C LYS A 214 0.47 39.18 0.52
N VAL A 215 1.47 38.33 0.29
CA VAL A 215 1.76 37.79 -1.04
C VAL A 215 2.02 36.28 -0.94
N VAL A 216 1.48 35.55 -1.90
CA VAL A 216 1.69 34.12 -2.09
C VAL A 216 2.21 33.89 -3.51
N VAL A 217 3.27 33.11 -3.64
CA VAL A 217 3.75 32.60 -4.93
C VAL A 217 3.35 31.13 -5.06
N ILE A 218 2.52 30.79 -6.03
CA ILE A 218 2.17 29.41 -6.37
C ILE A 218 3.05 28.99 -7.54
N ASP A 219 3.87 27.97 -7.37
CA ASP A 219 4.75 27.44 -8.42
C ASP A 219 4.21 26.13 -8.95
N ILE A 220 3.88 26.09 -10.26
CA ILE A 220 3.36 24.91 -10.94
C ILE A 220 4.35 24.31 -11.93
N THR A 221 5.63 24.72 -11.88
CA THR A 221 6.69 24.16 -12.75
C THR A 221 6.79 22.63 -12.64
N GLY A 222 6.53 22.07 -11.45
CA GLY A 222 6.58 20.63 -11.19
C GLY A 222 5.32 19.84 -11.55
N ALA A 223 4.29 20.47 -12.12
CA ALA A 223 2.99 19.84 -12.43
C ALA A 223 2.91 19.48 -13.94
N PRO A 224 2.96 18.17 -14.31
CA PRO A 224 3.11 17.76 -15.71
C PRO A 224 1.86 18.00 -16.59
N ALA A 225 0.66 18.02 -16.01
CA ALA A 225 -0.58 18.36 -16.70
C ALA A 225 -1.65 18.83 -15.70
N VAL A 226 -2.40 19.86 -16.07
CA VAL A 226 -3.54 20.38 -15.30
C VAL A 226 -4.79 20.19 -16.15
N ASP A 227 -5.72 19.36 -15.65
CA ASP A 227 -7.02 19.17 -16.29
C ASP A 227 -7.98 20.33 -15.96
N ALA A 228 -9.17 20.30 -16.57
CA ALA A 228 -10.18 21.33 -16.36
C ALA A 228 -10.69 21.43 -14.89
N THR A 229 -10.77 20.29 -14.20
CA THR A 229 -11.25 20.23 -12.81
C THR A 229 -10.24 20.90 -11.88
N VAL A 230 -8.97 20.59 -12.09
CA VAL A 230 -7.84 21.10 -11.31
C VAL A 230 -7.60 22.58 -11.59
N ALA A 231 -7.67 23.00 -12.85
CA ALA A 231 -7.62 24.41 -13.23
C ALA A 231 -8.68 25.24 -12.49
N ASN A 232 -9.92 24.75 -12.41
CA ASN A 232 -10.97 25.39 -11.63
C ASN A 232 -10.63 25.48 -10.13
N HIS A 233 -10.00 24.45 -9.55
CA HIS A 233 -9.56 24.49 -8.15
C HIS A 233 -8.44 25.52 -7.93
N LEU A 234 -7.51 25.68 -8.88
CA LEU A 234 -6.48 26.73 -8.81
C LEU A 234 -7.10 28.12 -8.81
N VAL A 235 -8.11 28.36 -9.65
CA VAL A 235 -8.86 29.62 -9.69
C VAL A 235 -9.53 29.90 -8.35
N GLN A 236 -10.22 28.89 -7.79
CA GLN A 236 -10.85 29.00 -6.47
C GLN A 236 -9.83 29.27 -5.37
N THR A 237 -8.64 28.67 -5.46
CA THR A 237 -7.54 28.90 -4.52
C THR A 237 -7.07 30.36 -4.57
N VAL A 238 -6.93 30.93 -5.77
CA VAL A 238 -6.56 32.33 -5.99
C VAL A 238 -7.61 33.27 -5.40
N ASP A 239 -8.89 33.02 -5.71
CA ASP A 239 -10.00 33.85 -5.21
C ASP A 239 -10.11 33.78 -3.68
N ALA A 240 -10.02 32.59 -3.09
CA ALA A 240 -10.05 32.42 -1.65
C ALA A 240 -8.85 33.11 -0.95
N SER A 241 -7.66 33.03 -1.54
CA SER A 241 -6.47 33.72 -1.01
C SER A 241 -6.63 35.24 -1.04
N ARG A 242 -7.25 35.78 -2.08
CA ARG A 242 -7.57 37.21 -2.20
C ARG A 242 -8.60 37.67 -1.18
N LEU A 243 -9.62 36.85 -0.92
CA LEU A 243 -10.58 37.11 0.16
C LEU A 243 -9.91 37.13 1.54
N MET A 244 -8.84 36.37 1.72
CA MET A 244 -7.98 36.43 2.92
C MET A 244 -7.04 37.65 2.95
N GLY A 245 -7.06 38.50 1.92
CA GLY A 245 -6.25 39.71 1.82
C GLY A 245 -4.82 39.46 1.36
N ALA A 246 -4.55 38.35 0.67
CA ALA A 246 -3.26 38.02 0.08
C ALA A 246 -3.32 38.07 -1.46
N SER A 247 -2.36 38.77 -2.06
CA SER A 247 -2.15 38.76 -3.51
C SER A 247 -1.48 37.45 -3.93
N VAL A 248 -1.92 36.87 -5.05
CA VAL A 248 -1.37 35.60 -5.56
C VAL A 248 -0.63 35.85 -6.86
N ILE A 249 0.58 35.29 -6.96
CA ILE A 249 1.41 35.23 -8.15
C ILE A 249 1.53 33.75 -8.55
N ILE A 250 1.23 33.42 -9.81
CA ILE A 250 1.39 32.08 -10.35
C ILE A 250 2.66 32.04 -11.19
N THR A 251 3.48 31.01 -11.00
CA THR A 251 4.75 30.81 -11.70
C THR A 251 4.82 29.45 -12.35
N GLY A 252 5.62 29.30 -13.41
CA GLY A 252 5.87 28.01 -14.03
C GLY A 252 4.73 27.49 -14.91
N LEU A 253 3.90 28.37 -15.48
CA LEU A 253 2.87 27.94 -16.43
C LEU A 253 3.47 27.36 -17.70
N SER A 254 3.18 26.10 -17.98
CA SER A 254 3.46 25.50 -19.29
C SER A 254 2.47 26.01 -20.35
N PRO A 255 2.85 25.98 -21.65
CA PRO A 255 1.93 26.34 -22.74
C PRO A 255 0.60 25.58 -22.71
N GLU A 256 0.62 24.30 -22.36
CA GLU A 256 -0.55 23.43 -22.27
C GLU A 256 -1.49 23.88 -21.15
N ILE A 257 -0.93 24.21 -19.97
CA ILE A 257 -1.72 24.70 -18.82
C ILE A 257 -2.36 26.05 -19.14
N ALA A 258 -1.61 26.95 -19.78
CA ALA A 258 -2.11 28.25 -20.19
C ALA A 258 -3.29 28.12 -21.18
N GLN A 259 -3.19 27.22 -22.16
CA GLN A 259 -4.29 26.95 -23.10
C GLN A 259 -5.53 26.40 -22.39
N THR A 260 -5.37 25.50 -21.43
CA THR A 260 -6.48 24.96 -20.63
C THR A 260 -7.20 26.08 -19.85
N LEU A 261 -6.45 26.95 -19.18
CA LEU A 261 -7.03 28.08 -18.41
C LEU A 261 -7.81 29.05 -19.31
N VAL A 262 -7.27 29.35 -20.50
CA VAL A 262 -7.95 30.20 -21.49
C VAL A 262 -9.23 29.53 -22.01
N THR A 263 -9.16 28.23 -22.32
CA THR A 263 -10.31 27.45 -22.82
C THR A 263 -11.46 27.40 -21.82
N LEU A 264 -11.15 27.37 -20.53
CA LEU A 264 -12.15 27.41 -19.45
C LEU A 264 -12.75 28.80 -19.20
N GLY A 265 -12.27 29.84 -19.89
CA GLY A 265 -12.75 31.20 -19.70
C GLY A 265 -12.34 31.80 -18.36
N VAL A 266 -11.20 31.37 -17.79
CA VAL A 266 -10.68 31.94 -16.55
C VAL A 266 -10.35 33.41 -16.76
N ASP A 267 -10.83 34.25 -15.85
CA ASP A 267 -10.50 35.68 -15.83
C ASP A 267 -9.05 35.88 -15.37
N LEU A 268 -8.13 35.92 -16.33
CA LEU A 268 -6.69 36.09 -16.07
C LEU A 268 -6.34 37.49 -15.54
N SER A 269 -7.24 38.48 -15.59
CA SER A 269 -6.99 39.78 -14.94
C SER A 269 -6.84 39.65 -13.42
N LYS A 270 -7.32 38.53 -12.87
CA LYS A 270 -7.23 38.16 -11.47
C LYS A 270 -6.00 37.30 -11.13
N MET A 271 -5.11 37.04 -12.08
CA MET A 271 -3.90 36.25 -11.84
C MET A 271 -2.68 37.02 -12.33
N ASN A 272 -1.76 37.33 -11.40
CA ASN A 272 -0.44 37.77 -11.81
C ASN A 272 0.37 36.53 -12.18
N THR A 273 0.72 36.38 -13.45
CA THR A 273 1.50 35.23 -13.93
C THR A 273 2.93 35.66 -14.26
N ILE A 274 3.92 34.90 -13.81
CA ILE A 274 5.34 35.11 -14.14
C ILE A 274 5.94 33.79 -14.66
N GLY A 275 6.91 33.88 -15.57
CA GLY A 275 7.45 32.72 -16.27
C GLY A 275 8.08 31.67 -15.35
N ASP A 276 8.80 32.11 -14.33
CA ASP A 276 9.52 31.22 -13.41
C ASP A 276 9.38 31.66 -11.94
N LEU A 277 9.80 30.76 -11.05
CA LEU A 277 9.74 31.00 -9.62
C LEU A 277 10.62 32.18 -9.17
N GLN A 278 11.77 32.37 -9.82
CA GLN A 278 12.69 33.45 -9.46
C GLN A 278 12.02 34.82 -9.67
N GLY A 279 11.48 35.07 -10.86
CA GLY A 279 10.77 36.31 -11.17
C GLY A 279 9.51 36.47 -10.31
N GLY A 280 8.82 35.37 -9.98
CA GLY A 280 7.69 35.39 -9.06
C GLY A 280 8.07 35.88 -7.66
N LEU A 281 9.24 35.46 -7.18
CA LEU A 281 9.75 35.90 -5.89
C LEU A 281 10.19 37.36 -5.92
N GLU A 282 10.88 37.80 -6.97
CA GLU A 282 11.28 39.20 -7.18
C GLU A 282 10.07 40.14 -7.22
N GLU A 283 9.00 39.74 -7.92
CA GLU A 283 7.72 40.45 -7.95
C GLU A 283 7.08 40.53 -6.56
N ALA A 284 7.06 39.40 -5.85
CA ALA A 284 6.47 39.33 -4.52
C ALA A 284 7.18 40.25 -3.54
N GLU A 285 8.52 40.29 -3.60
CA GLU A 285 9.34 41.21 -2.82
C GLU A 285 9.05 42.67 -3.16
N ARG A 286 8.90 43.00 -4.45
CA ARG A 286 8.52 44.36 -4.88
C ARG A 286 7.16 44.78 -4.34
N LEU A 287 6.15 43.90 -4.36
CA LEU A 287 4.82 44.16 -3.79
C LEU A 287 4.84 44.41 -2.28
N LEU A 288 5.82 43.82 -1.58
CA LEU A 288 6.05 44.02 -0.16
C LEU A 288 6.94 45.24 0.16
N GLY A 289 7.43 45.94 -0.87
CA GLY A 289 8.30 47.11 -0.72
C GLY A 289 9.77 46.78 -0.47
N TYR A 290 10.21 45.55 -0.74
CA TYR A 290 11.62 45.20 -0.72
C TYR A 290 12.29 45.59 -2.05
N THR A 291 13.58 45.91 -1.97
CA THR A 291 14.45 46.13 -3.14
C THR A 291 15.69 45.27 -2.96
N VAL A 292 15.91 44.33 -3.89
CA VAL A 292 17.10 43.47 -3.89
C VAL A 292 18.22 44.21 -4.63
N THR A 293 19.33 44.45 -3.96
CA THR A 293 20.53 45.02 -4.57
C THR A 293 21.64 43.98 -4.57
N ARG A 294 22.29 43.80 -5.72
CA ARG A 294 23.50 42.99 -5.82
C ARG A 294 24.66 43.78 -5.23
N GLN A 295 25.24 43.31 -4.15
CA GLN A 295 26.53 43.84 -3.69
C GLN A 295 27.62 43.33 -4.64
N GLU A 296 28.38 44.25 -5.23
CA GLU A 296 29.62 43.88 -5.93
C GLU A 296 30.63 43.35 -4.92
N ALA A 297 31.28 42.23 -5.25
CA ALA A 297 32.34 41.68 -4.41
C ALA A 297 33.46 42.74 -4.28
N PRO A 298 34.02 42.97 -3.08
CA PRO A 298 35.15 43.86 -2.94
C PRO A 298 36.27 43.36 -3.85
N ALA A 299 36.83 44.28 -4.65
CA ALA A 299 37.94 43.96 -5.56
C ALA A 299 39.03 43.19 -4.80
N PRO A 300 39.59 42.12 -5.37
CA PRO A 300 40.66 41.37 -4.73
C PRO A 300 41.80 42.34 -4.41
N ARG A 301 42.21 42.38 -3.14
CA ARG A 301 43.36 43.14 -2.65
C ARG A 301 44.67 42.51 -3.13
#